data_AF-A0A940BBD7-F1
#
_entry.id   AF-A0A940BBD7-F1
#
_cell.length_a   1.000
_cell.length_b   1.000
_cell.length_c   1.000
_cell.angle_alpha   90.00
_cell.angle_beta   90.00
_cell.angle_gamma   90.00
#
_symmetry.space_group_name_H-M   'P 1'
#
loop_
_entity.id
_entity.type
_entity.pdbx_description
1 polymer ?
#
loop_
_entity_poly.entity_id
_entity_poly.type
_entity_poly.pdbx_seq_one_letter_code
_entity_poly.pdbx_strand_id
1 'polypeptide(L)' 'GNRWYIGTQYHPEYSSTVLNPHPLFMSFINAIITDKQ' A
#
# COMPACT_ATOMS: atom_id res chain seq x y z
N GLY A 1 -1.18 11.78 14.38
CA GLY A 1 -0.58 11.95 13.05
C GLY A 1 0.55 10.97 12.89
N ASN A 2 0.80 10.30 11.76
CA ASN A 2 0.09 10.21 10.49
C ASN A 2 -0.50 8.80 10.34
N ARG A 3 -1.70 8.67 9.75
CA ARG A 3 -2.40 7.37 9.67
C ARG A 3 -1.78 6.41 8.66
N TRP A 4 -1.24 6.93 7.56
CA TRP A 4 -0.34 6.22 6.63
C TRP A 4 0.32 7.24 5.71
N TYR A 5 1.65 7.33 5.70
CA TYR A 5 2.39 8.30 4.87
C TYR A 5 3.77 7.73 4.50
N ILE A 6 3.93 7.30 3.24
CA ILE A 6 5.12 6.60 2.73
C ILE A 6 5.48 7.14 1.34
N GLY A 7 6.78 7.25 1.06
CA GLY A 7 7.33 7.50 -0.27
C GLY A 7 8.26 6.37 -0.71
N THR A 8 8.34 6.13 -2.03
CA THR A 8 9.27 5.16 -2.63
C THR A 8 10.04 5.82 -3.76
N GLN A 9 11.32 5.47 -3.90
CA GLN A 9 12.18 5.97 -4.97
C GLN A 9 12.14 5.06 -6.22
N TYR A 10 11.70 3.81 -6.05
CA TYR A 10 11.55 2.82 -7.13
C TYR A 10 10.08 2.66 -7.53
N HIS A 11 9.84 1.86 -8.57
CA HIS A 11 8.52 1.57 -9.15
C HIS A 11 7.92 0.24 -8.63
N PRO A 12 7.25 0.22 -7.45
CA PRO A 12 6.64 -0.99 -6.89
C PRO A 12 5.51 -1.56 -7.76
N GLU A 13 4.93 -0.76 -8.64
CA GLU A 13 3.89 -1.16 -9.58
C GLU A 13 4.38 -2.22 -10.57
N TYR A 14 5.65 -2.20 -10.97
CA TYR A 14 6.19 -3.19 -11.90
C TYR A 14 6.36 -4.58 -11.27
N SER A 15 6.41 -4.65 -9.94
CA SER A 15 6.51 -5.92 -9.20
C SER A 15 5.16 -6.40 -8.65
N SER A 16 4.08 -5.66 -8.89
CA SER A 16 2.73 -6.03 -8.44
C SER A 16 1.98 -6.74 -9.57
N THR A 17 1.34 -7.86 -9.24
CA THR A 17 0.42 -8.56 -10.16
C THR A 17 -0.90 -8.85 -9.47
N VAL A 18 -1.91 -9.28 -10.22
CA VAL A 18 -3.21 -9.65 -9.65
C VAL A 18 -3.09 -10.82 -8.67
N LEU A 19 -2.31 -11.84 -9.02
CA LEU A 19 -2.12 -13.04 -8.18
C LEU A 19 -1.12 -12.82 -7.04
N ASN A 20 -0.22 -11.84 -7.19
CA ASN A 20 0.76 -11.49 -6.17
C ASN A 20 0.84 -9.96 -6.04
N PRO A 21 -0.06 -9.33 -5.26
CA PRO A 21 -0.08 -7.89 -5.08
C PRO A 21 1.10 -7.42 -4.23
N HIS A 22 1.68 -6.28 -4.58
CA HIS A 22 2.84 -5.75 -3.85
C HIS A 22 2.44 -5.31 -2.42
N PRO A 23 3.23 -5.65 -1.38
CA PRO A 23 2.89 -5.37 0.02
C PRO A 23 2.60 -3.89 0.33
N LEU A 24 3.29 -2.98 -0.35
CA LEU A 24 3.07 -1.53 -0.21
C LEU A 24 1.62 -1.14 -0.51
N PHE A 25 1.03 -1.68 -1.59
CA PHE A 25 -0.35 -1.38 -1.96
C PHE A 25 -1.35 -2.03 -1.00
N MET A 26 -1.08 -3.27 -0.56
CA MET A 26 -1.91 -3.95 0.44
C MET A 26 -1.91 -3.22 1.78
N SER A 27 -0.74 -2.73 2.22
CA SER A 27 -0.60 -1.93 3.44
C SER A 27 -1.42 -0.64 3.38
N PHE A 28 -1.41 0.06 2.24
CA PHE A 28 -2.22 1.26 2.01
C PHE A 28 -3.72 0.97 2.12
N ILE A 29 -4.20 -0.08 1.44
CA ILE A 29 -5.61 -0.47 1.47
C ILE A 29 -6.04 -0.81 2.90
N ASN A 30 -5.24 -1.60 3.62
CA ASN A 30 -5.54 -1.97 5.01
C ASN A 30 -5.60 -0.73 5.92
N ALA A 31 -4.68 0.22 5.76
CA ALA A 31 -4.72 1.46 6.53
C ALA A 31 -6.00 2.27 6.30
N ILE A 32 -6.51 2.29 5.06
CA ILE A 32 -7.80 2.94 4.74
C ILE A 32 -8.97 2.19 5.39
N ILE A 33 -8.95 0.86 5.38
CA ILE A 33 -10.01 0.05 6.00
C ILE A 33 -10.04 0.31 7.51
N THR A 34 -8.88 0.32 8.17
CA THR A 34 -8.76 0.59 9.61
C THR A 34 -9.18 2.02 9.97
N ASP A 35 -8.89 3.03 9.13
CA ASP A 35 -9.31 4.42 9.41
C ASP A 35 -10.81 4.68 9.17
N LYS A 36 -11.48 3.84 8.37
CA LYS A 36 -12.92 3.95 8.09
C LYS A 36 -13.80 3.22 9.12
N GLN A 37 -13.21 2.47 10.05
CA GLN A 37 -13.91 1.89 11.20
C GLN A 37 -13.85 2.83 12.40
#